data_AF-A0A0C3KPF3-F1
#
_entry.id   AF-A0A0C3KPF3-F1
#
_cell.length_a   1.000
_cell.length_b   1.000
_cell.length_c   1.000
_cell.angle_alpha   90.00
_cell.angle_beta   90.00
_cell.angle_gamma   90.00
#
_symmetry.space_group_name_H-M   'P 1'
#
loop_
_entity.id
_entity.type
_entity.pdbx_description
1 polymer ?
#
loop_
_entity_poly.entity_id
_entity_poly.type
_entity_poly.pdbx_seq_one_letter_code
_entity_poly.pdbx_strand_id
1 'polypeptide(L)' 'SDHYIFLNKSNNKQLPVAIQLAIFHFHVGHYGNASSPEDAAQWACISVGTVINCTHWVMAALLDKHDNSIYVPDA' A
#
# COMPACT_ATOMS: atom_id res chain seq x y z
N SER A 1 7.38 11.99 2.45
CA SER A 1 6.04 12.00 1.85
C SER A 1 6.04 12.10 0.34
N ASP A 2 7.16 12.46 -0.30
CA ASP A 2 7.30 12.56 -1.77
C ASP A 2 8.04 11.36 -2.38
N HIS A 3 7.64 10.14 -2.02
CA HIS A 3 8.23 8.96 -2.66
C HIS A 3 7.73 8.86 -4.09
N TYR A 4 8.63 8.74 -5.07
CA TYR A 4 8.26 8.67 -6.48
C TYR A 4 7.33 7.50 -6.82
N ILE A 5 7.33 6.46 -5.98
CA ILE A 5 6.43 5.29 -6.08
C ILE A 5 4.96 5.69 -5.91
N PHE A 6 4.69 6.75 -5.14
CA PHE A 6 3.37 7.35 -5.00
C PHE A 6 3.13 8.48 -6.00
N LEU A 7 3.84 8.53 -7.13
CA LEU A 7 3.53 9.46 -8.21
C LEU A 7 2.96 8.67 -9.38
N ASN A 8 1.65 8.73 -9.58
CA ASN A 8 1.07 8.29 -10.84
C ASN A 8 1.42 9.29 -11.95
N LYS A 9 1.78 8.81 -13.15
CA LYS A 9 2.09 9.65 -14.32
C LYS A 9 0.82 10.14 -15.04
N SER A 10 -0.29 10.31 -14.32
CA SER A 10 -1.57 10.70 -14.89
C SER A 10 -1.98 12.10 -14.43
N ASN A 11 -2.92 12.71 -15.16
CA ASN A 11 -3.51 13.98 -14.76
C ASN A 11 -4.55 13.84 -13.63
N ASN A 12 -4.77 12.63 -13.11
CA ASN A 12 -5.75 12.39 -12.05
C ASN A 12 -5.11 12.57 -10.67
N LYS A 13 -5.86 13.22 -9.78
CA LYS A 13 -5.47 13.35 -8.36
C LYS A 13 -5.30 11.94 -7.77
N GLN A 14 -4.13 11.69 -7.19
CA GLN A 14 -3.88 10.45 -6.48
C GLN A 14 -4.44 10.54 -5.04
N LEU A 15 -4.86 9.40 -4.50
CA LEU A 15 -5.17 9.31 -3.07
C LEU A 15 -3.95 9.68 -2.22
N PRO A 16 -4.16 10.41 -1.10
CA PRO A 16 -3.12 10.67 -0.11
C PRO A 16 -2.44 9.39 0.37
N VAL A 17 -1.12 9.42 0.55
CA VAL A 17 -0.30 8.25 0.98
C VAL A 17 -0.84 7.61 2.26
N ALA A 18 -1.30 8.42 3.23
CA ALA A 18 -1.88 7.92 4.47
C ALA A 18 -3.14 7.06 4.24
N ILE A 19 -3.97 7.40 3.25
CA ILE A 19 -5.16 6.62 2.88
C ILE A 19 -4.75 5.32 2.19
N GLN A 20 -3.76 5.37 1.31
CA GLN A 20 -3.23 4.16 0.66
C GLN A 20 -2.65 3.17 1.69
N LEU A 21 -1.94 3.69 2.70
CA LEU A 21 -1.40 2.89 3.79
C LEU A 21 -2.50 2.27 4.66
N ALA A 22 -3.58 3.02 4.93
CA ALA A 22 -4.72 2.49 5.68
C ALA A 22 -5.43 1.36 4.91
N ILE A 23 -5.63 1.53 3.59
CA ILE A 23 -6.19 0.48 2.71
C ILE A 23 -5.29 -0.75 2.70
N PHE A 24 -3.98 -0.56 2.55
CA PHE A 24 -3.01 -1.65 2.61
C PHE A 24 -3.12 -2.40 3.94
N HIS A 25 -3.15 -1.68 5.07
CA HIS A 25 -3.21 -2.29 6.40
C HIS A 25 -4.53 -3.03 6.63
N PHE A 26 -5.66 -2.52 6.14
CA PHE A 26 -6.93 -3.23 6.18
C PHE A 26 -6.86 -4.52 5.35
N HIS A 27 -6.26 -4.44 4.15
CA HIS A 27 -6.12 -5.57 3.23
C HIS A 27 -5.23 -6.69 3.84
N VAL A 28 -4.09 -6.35 4.46
CA VAL A 28 -3.13 -7.34 5.00
C VAL A 28 -3.27 -7.64 6.49
N GLY A 29 -4.03 -6.83 7.23
CA GLY A 29 -4.03 -6.82 8.71
C GLY A 29 -4.96 -7.83 9.38
N HIS A 30 -5.70 -8.62 8.60
CA HIS A 30 -6.54 -9.67 9.19
C HIS A 30 -5.66 -10.82 9.71
N TYR A 31 -5.76 -11.06 11.02
CA TYR A 31 -5.01 -12.06 11.79
C TYR A 31 -5.25 -13.48 11.23
N GLY A 32 -4.45 -13.91 10.25
CA GLY A 32 -4.45 -15.26 9.68
C GLY A 32 -5.02 -15.43 8.27
N ASN A 33 -5.67 -14.42 7.68
CA ASN A 33 -6.04 -14.43 6.26
C ASN A 33 -6.16 -13.00 5.75
N ALA A 34 -5.42 -12.61 4.71
CA ALA A 34 -5.60 -11.30 4.09
C ALA A 34 -7.09 -11.10 3.74
N SER A 35 -7.60 -9.89 3.98
CA SER A 35 -8.94 -9.51 3.52
C SER A 35 -8.97 -9.62 1.99
N SER A 36 -10.12 -9.90 1.39
CA SER A 36 -10.17 -9.88 -0.08
C SER A 36 -10.05 -8.43 -0.59
N PRO A 37 -9.52 -8.20 -1.79
CA PRO A 37 -9.55 -6.88 -2.43
C PRO A 37 -10.96 -6.30 -2.54
N GLU A 38 -11.98 -7.16 -2.67
CA GLU A 38 -13.39 -6.80 -2.71
C GLU A 38 -13.88 -6.26 -1.36
N ASP A 39 -13.53 -6.93 -0.26
CA ASP A 39 -13.89 -6.48 1.09
C ASP A 39 -13.23 -5.12 1.42
N ALA A 40 -11.96 -4.96 1.05
CA ALA A 40 -11.23 -3.70 1.22
C ALA A 40 -11.83 -2.58 0.35
N ALA A 41 -12.30 -2.91 -0.86
CA ALA A 41 -12.98 -1.96 -1.75
C ALA A 41 -14.32 -1.51 -1.16
N GLN A 42 -15.09 -2.44 -0.59
CA GLN A 42 -16.34 -2.15 0.10
C GLN A 42 -16.11 -1.31 1.36
N TRP A 43 -15.08 -1.62 2.15
CA TRP A 43 -14.72 -0.86 3.34
C TRP A 43 -14.31 0.59 3.02
N ALA A 44 -13.48 0.79 1.99
CA ALA A 44 -12.98 2.11 1.62
C ALA A 44 -13.90 2.88 0.65
N CYS A 45 -14.99 2.27 0.18
CA CYS A 45 -15.89 2.84 -0.84
C CYS A 45 -15.13 3.27 -2.12
N ILE A 46 -14.25 2.39 -2.61
CA ILE A 46 -13.42 2.62 -3.81
C ILE A 46 -13.49 1.41 -4.74
N SER A 47 -12.92 1.52 -5.93
CA SER A 47 -12.83 0.37 -6.83
C SER A 47 -11.79 -0.66 -6.36
N VAL A 48 -12.01 -1.93 -6.66
CA VAL A 48 -11.04 -3.02 -6.41
C VAL A 48 -9.69 -2.72 -7.06
N GLY A 49 -9.68 -2.16 -8.27
CA GLY A 49 -8.43 -1.73 -8.93
C GLY A 49 -7.67 -0.67 -8.14
N THR A 50 -8.38 0.23 -7.45
CA THR A 50 -7.76 1.22 -6.56
C THR A 50 -7.14 0.56 -5.33
N VAL A 51 -7.78 -0.45 -4.73
CA VAL A 51 -7.22 -1.24 -3.63
C VAL A 51 -5.93 -1.94 -4.05
N ILE A 52 -5.94 -2.60 -5.21
CA ILE A 52 -4.78 -3.31 -5.76
C ILE A 52 -3.62 -2.32 -5.98
N ASN A 53 -3.89 -1.17 -6.60
CA ASN A 53 -2.86 -0.14 -6.82
C ASN A 53 -2.28 0.39 -5.50
N CYS A 54 -3.12 0.69 -4.51
CA CYS A 54 -2.64 1.11 -3.18
C CYS A 54 -1.75 0.04 -2.55
N THR A 55 -2.16 -1.23 -2.64
CA THR A 55 -1.40 -2.37 -2.12
C THR A 55 -0.03 -2.48 -2.79
N HIS A 56 0.03 -2.42 -4.12
CA HIS A 56 1.28 -2.47 -4.88
C HIS A 56 2.21 -1.30 -4.54
N TRP A 57 1.68 -0.07 -4.49
CA TRP A 57 2.49 1.12 -4.20
C TRP A 57 3.05 1.09 -2.78
N VAL A 58 2.26 0.69 -1.78
CA VAL A 58 2.72 0.58 -0.40
C VAL A 58 3.76 -0.54 -0.25
N MET A 59 3.54 -1.71 -0.87
CA MET A 59 4.52 -2.80 -0.84
C MET A 59 5.83 -2.41 -1.52
N ALA A 60 5.78 -1.76 -2.68
CA ALA A 60 6.98 -1.30 -3.36
C ALA A 60 7.76 -0.28 -2.52
N ALA A 61 7.07 0.67 -1.86
CA ALA A 61 7.70 1.62 -0.96
C ALA A 61 8.31 0.95 0.29
N LEU A 62 7.66 -0.10 0.81
CA LEU A 62 8.19 -0.87 1.93
C LEU A 62 9.47 -1.63 1.53
N LEU A 63 9.48 -2.27 0.36
CA LEU A 63 10.65 -3.00 -0.16
C LEU A 63 11.83 -2.05 -0.46
N ASP A 64 11.57 -0.89 -1.06
CA ASP A 64 12.61 0.12 -1.30
C ASP A 64 13.26 0.60 0.02
N LYS A 65 12.46 0.74 1.08
CA LYS A 65 12.96 1.09 2.41
C LYS A 65 13.59 -0.07 3.16
N HIS A 66 13.13 -1.30 2.92
CA HIS A 66 13.62 -2.50 3.58
C HIS A 66 15.14 -2.65 3.41
N ASP A 67 15.62 -2.54 2.17
CA ASP A 67 17.04 -2.71 1.84
C ASP A 67 17.94 -1.64 2.49
N ASN A 68 17.37 -0.48 2.82
CA ASN A 68 18.07 0.62 3.46
C ASN A 68 17.95 0.61 5.00
N SER A 69 16.97 -0.09 5.56
CA SER A 69 16.57 0.06 6.96
C SER A 69 16.69 -1.23 7.77
N ILE A 70 16.67 -2.39 7.12
CA ILE A 70 16.83 -3.68 7.79
C ILE A 70 18.28 -4.13 7.64
N TYR A 71 19.05 -3.89 8.70
CA TYR A 71 20.40 -4.43 8.86
C TYR A 71 20.33 -5.64 9.79
N VAL A 72 20.75 -6.81 9.32
CA VAL A 72 21.00 -7.96 10.19
C VAL A 72 22.40 -7.79 10.76
N PRO A 73 22.57 -7.61 12.08
CA PRO A 73 23.89 -7.50 12.67
C PRO A 73 24.69 -8.78 12.44
N ASP A 74 25.98 -8.63 12.09
CA ASP A 74 26.92 -9.74 11.96
C ASP A 74 27.04 -10.51 13.29
N ALA A 75 27.19 -11.84 13.20
CA ALA A 75 27.12 -12.76 14.33
C ALA A 75 28.38 -12.77 15.19
#